data_AF-A0A7K8EX88-F1
#
_entry.id   AF-A0A7K8EX88-F1
#
_cell.length_a   1.000
_cell.length_b   1.000
_cell.length_c   1.000
_cell.angle_alpha   90.00
_cell.angle_beta   90.00
_cell.angle_gamma   90.00
#
_symmetry.space_group_name_H-M   'P 1'
#
loop_
_entity.id
_entity.type
_entity.pdbx_description
1 polymer ?
#
loop_
_entity_poly.entity_id
_entity_poly.type
_entity_poly.pdbx_seq_one_letter_code
_entity_poly.pdbx_strand_id
1 'polypeptide(L)'
;RMEFRIEHTWDGLPVNHEPVTIGLRPDNAGLLMEVHAPFFNDPPAPPGEPGKPFGGLWDYEVVEAFFLNDRTEQYLEVELCPHGQYLLLLLSGRRKVWKDKLPLEFEVTRMKTKWEGKALLPWNYFPPGTDKFNAFAIHGSGEERKYEALYPVPRHELQEGQKPDFHRLEFFKDLNLKGLTGEDWEQPESDIWKSLTK
;
A
#
# COMPACT_ATOMS: atom_id res chain seq x y z
N ARG A 1 -10.19 14.74 2.41
CA ARG A 1 -8.83 14.13 2.43
C ARG A 1 -8.74 13.27 3.67
N MET A 2 -8.18 12.07 3.55
CA MET A 2 -7.77 11.24 4.69
C MET A 2 -6.24 11.25 4.76
N GLU A 3 -5.70 11.13 5.97
CA GLU A 3 -4.26 11.08 6.19
C GLU A 3 -3.94 10.02 7.23
N PHE A 4 -2.93 9.20 6.94
CA PHE A 4 -2.49 8.08 7.74
C PHE A 4 -0.99 8.22 8.00
N ARG A 5 -0.54 7.77 9.18
CA ARG A 5 0.86 7.82 9.60
C ARG A 5 1.30 6.44 10.06
N ILE A 6 2.39 5.95 9.48
CA ILE A 6 3.01 4.69 9.86
C ILE A 6 3.98 5.00 11.00
N GLU A 7 3.54 4.73 12.23
CA GLU A 7 4.27 5.11 13.45
C GLU A 7 4.81 3.91 14.24
N HIS A 8 4.56 2.70 13.74
CA HIS A 8 4.96 1.46 14.41
C HIS A 8 5.63 0.49 13.44
N THR A 9 6.54 -0.33 13.97
CA THR A 9 7.00 -1.56 13.33
C THR A 9 5.85 -2.55 13.20
N TRP A 10 6.00 -3.55 12.34
CA TRP A 10 4.99 -4.59 12.07
C TRP A 10 4.51 -5.34 13.33
N ASP A 11 5.35 -5.42 14.35
CA ASP A 11 5.12 -6.03 15.67
C ASP A 11 4.73 -5.01 16.76
N GLY A 12 4.42 -3.77 16.38
CA GLY A 12 3.80 -2.77 17.24
C GLY A 12 4.75 -1.99 18.15
N LEU A 13 6.05 -1.94 17.84
CA LEU A 13 7.00 -1.06 18.51
C LEU A 13 7.01 0.32 17.82
N PRO A 14 7.15 1.44 18.54
CA PRO A 14 7.27 2.75 17.91
C PRO A 14 8.49 2.85 16.99
N VAL A 15 8.34 3.52 15.84
CA VAL A 15 9.47 3.87 14.97
C VAL A 15 10.33 4.98 15.59
N ASN A 16 11.62 5.05 15.23
CA ASN A 16 12.58 6.01 15.79
C ASN A 16 13.03 7.10 14.80
N HIS A 17 12.30 7.29 13.71
CA HIS A 17 12.50 8.33 12.70
C HIS A 17 11.17 9.06 12.40
N GLU A 18 11.19 10.03 11.48
CA GLU A 18 9.97 10.65 11.00
C GLU A 18 9.02 9.60 10.36
N PRO A 19 7.73 9.53 10.75
CA PRO A 19 6.78 8.59 10.18
C PRO A 19 6.56 8.77 8.67
N VAL A 20 6.32 7.66 7.98
CA VAL A 20 5.75 7.70 6.63
C VAL A 20 4.30 8.20 6.72
N THR A 21 3.95 9.17 5.88
CA THR A 21 2.59 9.71 5.78
C THR A 21 1.97 9.34 4.43
N ILE A 22 0.73 8.86 4.48
CA ILE A 22 -0.08 8.53 3.30
C ILE A 22 -1.33 9.39 3.30
N GLY A 23 -1.47 10.25 2.30
CA GLY A 23 -2.66 11.03 2.04
C GLY A 23 -3.54 10.38 0.98
N LEU A 24 -4.85 10.30 1.21
CA LEU A 24 -5.83 9.89 0.22
C LEU A 24 -6.76 11.05 -0.13
N ARG A 25 -6.95 11.29 -1.43
CA ARG A 25 -7.85 12.32 -1.97
C ARG A 25 -8.69 11.77 -3.11
N PRO A 26 -9.99 12.10 -3.17
CA PRO A 26 -10.81 11.67 -4.28
C PRO A 26 -10.39 12.41 -5.56
N ASP A 27 -10.46 11.71 -6.68
CA ASP A 27 -10.35 12.26 -8.02
C ASP A 27 -11.48 11.70 -8.90
N ASN A 28 -11.79 12.36 -10.01
CA ASN A 28 -12.83 11.90 -10.93
C ASN A 28 -12.49 10.54 -11.53
N ALA A 29 -11.22 10.28 -11.86
CA ALA A 29 -10.78 9.05 -12.49
C ALA A 29 -10.38 7.94 -11.49
N GLY A 30 -10.20 8.30 -10.21
CA GLY A 30 -9.65 7.38 -9.23
C GLY A 30 -9.49 7.96 -7.83
N LEU A 31 -8.61 7.32 -7.06
CA LEU A 31 -8.17 7.76 -5.77
C LEU A 31 -6.72 8.22 -5.89
N LEU A 32 -6.45 9.49 -5.61
CA LEU A 32 -5.09 9.99 -5.55
C LEU A 32 -4.48 9.61 -4.20
N MET A 33 -3.40 8.83 -4.26
CA MET A 33 -2.57 8.47 -3.13
C MET A 33 -1.27 9.29 -3.14
N GLU A 34 -1.00 9.97 -2.05
CA GLU A 34 0.20 10.78 -1.85
C GLU A 34 1.04 10.18 -0.73
N VAL A 35 2.32 9.94 -0.98
CA VAL A 35 3.29 9.46 0.01
C VAL A 35 4.24 10.60 0.34
N HIS A 36 4.48 10.83 1.63
CA HIS A 36 5.59 11.64 2.13
C HIS A 36 6.37 10.80 3.14
N ALA A 37 7.62 10.49 2.83
CA ALA A 37 8.41 9.54 3.60
C ALA A 37 9.87 10.00 3.74
N PRO A 38 10.59 9.54 4.79
CA PRO A 38 12.04 9.57 4.77
C PRO A 38 12.57 8.82 3.54
N PHE A 39 13.72 9.25 3.03
CA PHE A 39 14.46 8.53 1.99
C PHE A 39 15.69 7.90 2.61
N PHE A 40 15.63 6.59 2.80
CA PHE A 40 16.69 5.80 3.43
C PHE A 40 17.78 5.42 2.43
N ASN A 41 17.40 5.24 1.16
CA ASN A 41 18.26 4.78 0.07
C ASN A 41 19.00 3.48 0.41
N ASP A 42 18.32 2.58 1.14
CA ASP A 42 18.80 1.27 1.53
C ASP A 42 17.63 0.26 1.51
N PRO A 43 17.72 -0.84 0.73
CA PRO A 43 18.79 -1.18 -0.22
C PRO A 43 18.90 -0.21 -1.41
N PRO A 44 19.95 -0.34 -2.24
CA PRO A 44 20.07 0.40 -3.49
C PRO A 44 18.84 0.23 -4.39
N ALA A 45 18.66 1.19 -5.30
CA ALA A 45 17.56 1.20 -6.26
C ALA A 45 17.34 -0.16 -6.95
N PRO A 46 16.07 -0.58 -7.16
CA PRO A 46 15.79 -1.78 -7.93
C PRO A 46 16.30 -1.63 -9.37
N PRO A 47 16.75 -2.73 -10.03
CA PRO A 47 17.37 -2.69 -11.35
C PRO A 47 16.39 -2.40 -12.51
N GLY A 48 15.14 -2.04 -12.22
CA GLY A 48 14.11 -1.69 -13.22
C GLY A 48 14.14 -0.22 -13.62
N GLU A 49 13.47 0.13 -14.72
CA GLU A 49 13.30 1.53 -15.14
C GLU A 49 12.28 2.26 -14.25
N PRO A 50 12.56 3.50 -13.81
CA PRO A 50 11.55 4.35 -13.16
C PRO A 50 10.29 4.53 -14.05
N GLY A 51 9.12 4.58 -13.43
CA GLY A 51 7.84 4.69 -14.13
C GLY A 51 7.35 3.37 -14.76
N LYS A 52 7.97 2.23 -14.41
CA LYS A 52 7.56 0.89 -14.85
C LYS A 52 7.19 0.01 -13.66
N PRO A 53 6.30 -0.99 -13.89
CA PRO A 53 6.02 -1.97 -12.86
C PRO A 53 7.24 -2.89 -12.63
N PHE A 54 7.56 -3.19 -11.38
CA PHE A 54 8.68 -4.06 -11.01
C PHE A 54 8.23 -5.07 -9.94
N GLY A 55 8.46 -6.36 -10.18
CA GLY A 55 8.07 -7.42 -9.24
C GLY A 55 9.06 -7.53 -8.08
N GLY A 56 8.56 -7.75 -6.86
CA GLY A 56 9.40 -7.92 -5.68
C GLY A 56 9.92 -6.60 -5.10
N LEU A 57 9.13 -5.52 -5.15
CA LEU A 57 9.55 -4.25 -4.55
C LEU A 57 9.64 -4.32 -3.02
N TRP A 58 8.98 -5.28 -2.39
CA TRP A 58 9.17 -5.60 -0.96
C TRP A 58 10.60 -6.02 -0.57
N ASP A 59 11.48 -6.31 -1.54
CA ASP A 59 12.91 -6.51 -1.29
C ASP A 59 13.70 -5.18 -1.25
N TYR A 60 13.05 -4.05 -1.54
CA TYR A 60 13.65 -2.71 -1.66
C TYR A 60 13.08 -1.70 -0.66
N GLU A 61 13.54 -0.44 -0.72
CA GLU A 61 12.82 0.65 -0.05
C GLU A 61 11.48 0.85 -0.74
N VAL A 62 10.37 0.72 0.00
CA VAL A 62 9.02 0.73 -0.56
C VAL A 62 7.99 1.15 0.48
N VAL A 63 6.94 1.82 0.01
CA VAL A 63 5.70 2.04 0.76
C VAL A 63 4.59 1.24 0.09
N GLU A 64 3.87 0.45 0.89
CA GLU A 64 2.79 -0.41 0.43
C GLU A 64 1.46 0.05 1.01
N ALA A 65 0.38 -0.06 0.25
CA ALA A 65 -0.98 0.21 0.69
C ALA A 65 -1.95 -0.85 0.16
N PHE A 66 -2.84 -1.29 1.02
CA PHE A 66 -3.80 -2.35 0.73
C PHE A 66 -5.23 -1.85 0.91
N PHE A 67 -6.05 -2.06 -0.13
CA PHE A 67 -7.46 -1.69 -0.16
C PHE A 67 -8.28 -2.96 -0.30
N LEU A 68 -8.95 -3.35 0.78
CA LEU A 68 -9.58 -4.66 0.93
C LEU A 68 -11.10 -4.53 1.02
N ASN A 69 -11.80 -5.48 0.40
CA ASN A 69 -13.16 -5.84 0.77
C ASN A 69 -13.10 -7.04 1.73
N ASP A 70 -13.45 -6.83 2.99
CA ASP A 70 -13.34 -7.82 4.07
C ASP A 70 -14.17 -9.09 3.80
N ARG A 71 -15.37 -8.90 3.26
CA ARG A 71 -16.33 -9.99 3.02
C ARG A 71 -15.89 -10.94 1.92
N THR A 72 -15.27 -10.42 0.87
CA THR A 72 -14.88 -11.20 -0.32
C THR A 72 -13.41 -11.60 -0.33
N GLU A 73 -12.61 -11.05 0.58
CA GLU A 73 -11.15 -11.12 0.59
C GLU A 73 -10.50 -10.68 -0.73
N GLN A 74 -11.17 -9.80 -1.49
CA GLN A 74 -10.60 -9.19 -2.68
C GLN A 74 -9.89 -7.90 -2.29
N TYR A 75 -8.68 -7.69 -2.79
CA TYR A 75 -7.90 -6.49 -2.47
C TYR A 75 -7.01 -6.04 -3.61
N LEU A 76 -6.83 -4.72 -3.67
CA LEU A 76 -5.80 -4.04 -4.41
C LEU A 76 -4.61 -3.83 -3.47
N GLU A 77 -3.42 -4.22 -3.91
CA GLU A 77 -2.14 -3.96 -3.26
C GLU A 77 -1.32 -3.03 -4.17
N VAL A 78 -0.79 -1.96 -3.57
CA VAL A 78 -0.06 -0.89 -4.23
C VAL A 78 1.30 -0.76 -3.56
N GLU A 79 2.38 -1.00 -4.29
CA GLU A 79 3.76 -0.84 -3.82
C GLU A 79 4.43 0.31 -4.59
N LEU A 80 4.98 1.30 -3.88
CA LEU A 80 5.57 2.52 -4.45
C LEU A 80 7.01 2.68 -3.95
N CYS A 81 7.97 2.67 -4.88
CA CYS A 81 9.39 2.83 -4.56
C CYS A 81 9.83 4.30 -4.73
N PRO A 82 10.67 4.87 -3.85
CA PRO A 82 11.27 6.20 -4.05
C PRO A 82 12.07 6.30 -5.35
N HIS A 83 12.47 5.17 -5.94
CA HIS A 83 13.20 5.16 -7.20
C HIS A 83 12.30 5.32 -8.44
N GLY A 84 10.98 5.28 -8.28
CA GLY A 84 9.98 5.52 -9.33
C GLY A 84 9.37 4.25 -9.91
N GLN A 85 9.87 3.07 -9.54
CA GLN A 85 9.23 1.80 -9.83
C GLN A 85 8.01 1.62 -8.93
N TYR A 86 7.04 0.86 -9.40
CA TYR A 86 5.83 0.55 -8.64
C TYR A 86 5.41 -0.90 -8.87
N LEU A 87 4.47 -1.41 -8.10
CA LEU A 87 3.80 -2.68 -8.37
C LEU A 87 2.35 -2.59 -7.94
N LEU A 88 1.43 -2.92 -8.85
CA LEU A 88 0.01 -3.03 -8.54
C LEU A 88 -0.42 -4.48 -8.73
N LEU A 89 -1.04 -5.03 -7.69
CA LEU A 89 -1.54 -6.40 -7.66
C LEU A 89 -3.02 -6.40 -7.33
N LEU A 90 -3.78 -7.26 -8.01
CA LEU A 90 -5.14 -7.60 -7.63
C LEU A 90 -5.16 -9.02 -7.10
N LEU A 91 -5.69 -9.19 -5.89
CA LEU A 91 -5.72 -10.45 -5.18
C LEU A 91 -7.16 -10.85 -4.82
N SER A 92 -7.46 -12.15 -4.90
CA SER A 92 -8.76 -12.70 -4.51
C SER A 92 -8.57 -13.86 -3.54
N GLY A 93 -8.56 -13.52 -2.26
CA GLY A 93 -8.10 -14.36 -1.16
C GLY A 93 -6.65 -14.05 -0.78
N ARG A 94 -6.27 -14.44 0.44
CA ARG A 94 -4.92 -14.22 0.99
C ARG A 94 -3.84 -14.78 0.04
N ARG A 95 -2.93 -13.90 -0.41
CA ARG A 95 -1.80 -14.17 -1.33
C ARG A 95 -2.17 -14.79 -2.68
N LYS A 96 -3.42 -14.67 -3.12
CA LYS A 96 -3.90 -15.20 -4.41
C LYS A 96 -3.95 -14.10 -5.46
N VAL A 97 -2.79 -13.74 -6.00
CA VAL A 97 -2.66 -12.79 -7.11
C VAL A 97 -3.32 -13.39 -8.36
N TRP A 98 -4.19 -12.62 -9.01
CA TRP A 98 -4.80 -13.00 -10.29
C TRP A 98 -4.55 -11.98 -11.41
N LYS A 99 -4.11 -10.77 -11.06
CA LYS A 99 -3.50 -9.78 -11.97
C LYS A 99 -2.35 -9.06 -11.27
N ASP A 100 -1.26 -8.84 -11.99
CA ASP A 100 -0.09 -8.09 -11.53
C ASP A 100 0.35 -7.05 -12.55
N LYS A 101 1.28 -6.17 -12.13
CA LYS A 101 1.95 -5.18 -12.99
C LYS A 101 0.97 -4.28 -13.76
N LEU A 102 -0.15 -3.95 -13.12
CA LEU A 102 -1.13 -3.04 -13.71
C LEU A 102 -0.49 -1.67 -13.99
N PRO A 103 -0.83 -0.99 -15.10
CA PRO A 103 -0.34 0.35 -15.38
C PRO A 103 -0.71 1.35 -14.28
N LEU A 104 0.20 2.28 -13.97
CA LEU A 104 -0.04 3.34 -13.00
C LEU A 104 0.65 4.63 -13.45
N GLU A 105 -0.03 5.75 -13.31
CA GLU A 105 0.59 7.08 -13.35
C GLU A 105 1.20 7.36 -11.96
N PHE A 106 2.53 7.25 -11.87
CA PHE A 106 3.29 7.43 -10.64
C PHE A 106 4.40 8.46 -10.83
N GLU A 107 4.34 9.53 -10.06
CA GLU A 107 5.36 10.58 -10.02
C GLU A 107 6.12 10.52 -8.71
N VAL A 108 7.44 10.71 -8.78
CA VAL A 108 8.30 10.75 -7.59
C VAL A 108 9.19 11.98 -7.60
N THR A 109 9.20 12.69 -6.47
CA THR A 109 10.19 13.73 -6.17
C THR A 109 11.06 13.25 -5.02
N ARG A 110 12.33 12.98 -5.28
CA ARG A 110 13.31 12.65 -4.23
C ARG A 110 14.10 13.89 -3.81
N MET A 111 14.22 14.09 -2.51
CA MET A 111 15.14 15.02 -1.87
C MET A 111 16.29 14.26 -1.19
N LYS A 112 17.16 14.98 -0.47
CA LYS A 112 18.33 14.38 0.20
C LYS A 112 17.96 13.34 1.27
N THR A 113 16.89 13.58 2.03
CA THR A 113 16.51 12.77 3.20
C THR A 113 15.04 12.39 3.20
N LYS A 114 14.30 12.77 2.16
CA LYS A 114 12.85 12.58 2.03
C LYS A 114 12.51 12.29 0.58
N TRP A 115 11.37 11.66 0.35
CA TRP A 115 10.78 11.56 -0.96
C TRP A 115 9.27 11.75 -0.88
N GLU A 116 8.71 12.19 -2.00
CA GLU A 116 7.29 12.35 -2.21
C GLU A 116 6.86 11.53 -3.42
N GLY A 117 5.76 10.80 -3.27
CA GLY A 117 5.16 9.99 -4.33
C GLY A 117 3.72 10.42 -4.57
N LYS A 118 3.29 10.45 -5.85
CA LYS A 118 1.89 10.69 -6.22
C LYS A 118 1.45 9.63 -7.21
N ALA A 119 0.43 8.88 -6.83
CA ALA A 119 -0.13 7.80 -7.64
C ALA A 119 -1.65 7.98 -7.79
N LEU A 120 -2.13 8.10 -9.02
CA LEU A 120 -3.57 8.10 -9.30
C LEU A 120 -4.04 6.66 -9.49
N LEU A 121 -4.73 6.11 -8.49
CA LEU A 121 -5.23 4.73 -8.50
C LEU A 121 -6.61 4.70 -9.18
N PRO A 122 -6.77 4.09 -10.37
CA PRO A 122 -8.05 4.06 -11.07
C PRO A 122 -9.15 3.34 -10.25
N TRP A 123 -10.37 3.88 -10.25
CA TRP A 123 -11.50 3.25 -9.53
C TRP A 123 -11.75 1.81 -9.99
N ASN A 124 -11.46 1.50 -11.26
CA ASN A 124 -11.60 0.17 -11.84
C ASN A 124 -10.65 -0.89 -11.20
N TYR A 125 -9.63 -0.47 -10.44
CA TYR A 125 -8.72 -1.38 -9.74
C TYR A 125 -9.20 -1.73 -8.33
N PHE A 126 -10.11 -0.96 -7.74
CA PHE A 126 -10.61 -1.24 -6.39
C PHE A 126 -11.64 -2.37 -6.44
N PRO A 127 -11.56 -3.37 -5.54
CA PRO A 127 -12.58 -4.38 -5.43
C PRO A 127 -13.92 -3.73 -5.03
N PRO A 128 -15.05 -4.14 -5.61
CA PRO A 128 -16.36 -3.57 -5.26
C PRO A 128 -16.62 -3.68 -3.75
N GLY A 129 -16.99 -2.59 -3.08
CA GLY A 129 -17.23 -2.59 -1.64
C GLY A 129 -15.95 -2.64 -0.81
N THR A 130 -14.89 -1.96 -1.26
CA THR A 130 -13.68 -1.76 -0.45
C THR A 130 -14.03 -1.07 0.86
N ASP A 131 -13.73 -1.70 1.99
CA ASP A 131 -14.12 -1.26 3.33
C ASP A 131 -12.99 -1.38 4.38
N LYS A 132 -11.83 -1.91 4.00
CA LYS A 132 -10.66 -2.06 4.87
C LYS A 132 -9.39 -1.50 4.26
N PHE A 133 -8.49 -1.03 5.12
CA PHE A 133 -7.21 -0.46 4.76
C PHE A 133 -6.11 -0.86 5.73
N ASN A 134 -4.91 -1.05 5.18
CA ASN A 134 -3.66 -1.03 5.93
C ASN A 134 -2.55 -0.53 5.00
N ALA A 135 -1.45 -0.11 5.59
CA ALA A 135 -0.29 0.35 4.84
C ALA A 135 0.99 0.00 5.58
N PHE A 136 2.07 -0.14 4.82
CA PHE A 136 3.34 -0.61 5.31
C PHE A 136 4.49 0.19 4.71
N ALA A 137 5.62 0.19 5.39
CA ALA A 137 6.86 0.71 4.86
C ALA A 137 7.97 -0.31 5.12
N ILE A 138 8.84 -0.50 4.12
CA ILE A 138 9.99 -1.37 4.24
C ILE A 138 11.23 -0.61 3.79
N HIS A 139 12.30 -0.69 4.57
CA HIS A 139 13.58 -0.05 4.31
C HIS A 139 14.70 -0.75 5.07
N GLY A 140 15.95 -0.37 4.80
CA GLY A 140 17.13 -1.01 5.36
C GLY A 140 17.46 -2.33 4.67
N SER A 141 18.64 -2.88 4.97
CA SER A 141 19.14 -4.15 4.43
C SER A 141 19.68 -5.08 5.51
N GLY A 142 19.69 -6.39 5.26
CA GLY A 142 20.29 -7.38 6.15
C GLY A 142 19.66 -7.38 7.55
N GLU A 143 20.50 -7.31 8.59
CA GLU A 143 20.03 -7.24 9.99
C GLU A 143 19.32 -5.92 10.32
N GLU A 144 19.55 -4.87 9.53
CA GLU A 144 18.91 -3.56 9.70
C GLU A 144 17.61 -3.41 8.92
N ARG A 145 17.15 -4.46 8.21
CA ARG A 145 15.87 -4.45 7.51
C ARG A 145 14.73 -4.16 8.48
N LYS A 146 13.97 -3.11 8.22
CA LYS A 146 12.80 -2.70 9.02
C LYS A 146 11.52 -2.95 8.24
N TYR A 147 10.48 -3.34 8.98
CA TYR A 147 9.13 -3.55 8.49
C TYR A 147 8.19 -2.78 9.39
N GLU A 148 7.42 -1.87 8.81
CA GLU A 148 6.57 -0.94 9.53
C GLU A 148 5.14 -1.06 9.04
N ALA A 149 4.18 -0.77 9.93
CA ALA A 149 2.76 -0.93 9.67
C ALA A 149 1.94 0.21 10.26
N LEU A 150 0.97 0.69 9.50
CA LEU A 150 -0.08 1.59 9.97
C LEU A 150 -0.91 0.91 11.07
N TYR A 151 -1.33 -0.34 10.81
CA TYR A 151 -2.01 -1.20 11.77
C TYR A 151 -1.19 -2.48 11.95
N PRO A 152 -0.33 -2.53 12.98
CA PRO A 152 0.55 -3.68 13.24
C PRO A 152 -0.20 -4.87 13.82
N VAL A 153 0.46 -6.03 13.82
CA VAL A 153 -0.04 -7.21 14.55
C VAL A 153 -0.03 -6.88 16.05
N PRO A 154 -1.15 -7.03 16.78
CA PRO A 154 -1.16 -6.80 18.21
C PRO A 154 -0.15 -7.70 18.93
N ARG A 155 0.62 -7.12 19.86
CA ARG A 155 1.73 -7.84 20.53
C ARG A 155 1.33 -9.13 21.23
N HIS A 156 0.09 -9.23 21.70
CA HIS A 156 -0.44 -10.41 22.36
C HIS A 156 -0.84 -11.54 21.38
N GLU A 157 -0.91 -11.25 20.08
CA GLU A 157 -1.17 -12.21 19.00
C GLU A 157 0.12 -12.66 18.29
N LEU A 158 1.27 -12.10 18.68
CA LEU A 158 2.57 -12.49 18.15
C LEU A 158 3.03 -13.83 18.72
N GLN A 159 3.59 -14.66 17.85
CA GLN A 159 4.26 -15.90 18.21
C GLN A 159 5.78 -15.69 18.29
N GLU A 160 6.45 -16.46 19.15
CA GLU A 160 7.92 -16.44 19.23
C GLU A 160 8.54 -16.83 17.87
N GLY A 161 9.48 -16.01 17.39
CA GLY A 161 10.12 -16.21 16.09
C GLY A 161 9.24 -15.89 14.87
N GLN A 162 8.05 -15.32 15.06
CA GLN A 162 7.19 -14.88 13.97
C GLN A 162 7.90 -13.82 13.11
N LYS A 163 7.70 -13.92 11.79
CA LYS A 163 8.21 -12.96 10.81
C LYS A 163 7.09 -12.01 10.36
N PRO A 164 7.44 -10.83 9.80
CA PRO A 164 6.45 -9.95 9.19
C PRO A 164 5.61 -10.68 8.14
N ASP A 165 4.29 -10.46 8.18
CA ASP A 165 3.33 -10.93 7.17
C ASP A 165 2.28 -9.84 6.97
N PHE A 166 2.38 -9.09 5.87
CA PHE A 166 1.48 -7.99 5.56
C PHE A 166 0.12 -8.44 5.01
N HIS A 167 -0.05 -9.73 4.71
CA HIS A 167 -1.33 -10.31 4.28
C HIS A 167 -2.14 -10.89 5.45
N ARG A 168 -1.86 -10.47 6.69
CA ARG A 168 -2.71 -10.71 7.87
C ARG A 168 -3.94 -9.79 7.80
N LEU A 169 -4.85 -10.09 6.87
CA LEU A 169 -6.02 -9.27 6.52
C LEU A 169 -6.90 -8.93 7.73
N GLU A 170 -6.94 -9.80 8.74
CA GLU A 170 -7.71 -9.62 9.97
C GLU A 170 -7.32 -8.37 10.79
N PHE A 171 -6.14 -7.80 10.55
CA PHE A 171 -5.68 -6.60 11.26
C PHE A 171 -5.96 -5.29 10.52
N PHE A 172 -6.46 -5.37 9.30
CA PHE A 172 -6.81 -4.18 8.53
C PHE A 172 -7.98 -3.46 9.22
N LYS A 173 -7.99 -2.12 9.16
CA LYS A 173 -9.01 -1.30 9.83
C LYS A 173 -9.96 -0.69 8.82
N ASP A 174 -11.09 -0.21 9.33
CA ASP A 174 -12.15 0.35 8.52
C ASP A 174 -11.66 1.51 7.66
N LEU A 175 -12.02 1.46 6.38
CA LEU A 175 -11.82 2.53 5.42
C LEU A 175 -13.18 3.02 4.94
N ASN A 176 -13.51 4.26 5.26
CA ASN A 176 -14.74 4.88 4.79
C ASN A 176 -14.50 5.73 3.53
N LEU A 177 -14.56 5.11 2.35
CA LEU A 177 -14.40 5.85 1.09
C LEU A 177 -15.48 6.93 0.90
N LYS A 178 -16.71 6.73 1.38
CA LYS A 178 -17.77 7.76 1.33
C LYS A 178 -17.44 9.00 2.16
N GLY A 179 -16.80 8.82 3.31
CA GLY A 179 -16.28 9.94 4.10
C GLY A 179 -15.23 10.77 3.34
N LEU A 180 -14.64 10.22 2.27
CA LEU A 180 -13.71 10.91 1.40
C LEU A 180 -14.36 11.52 0.14
N THR A 181 -15.31 10.80 -0.48
CA THR A 181 -15.93 11.13 -1.77
C THR A 181 -17.29 11.83 -1.68
N GLY A 182 -17.94 11.78 -0.50
CA GLY A 182 -19.30 12.27 -0.24
C GLY A 182 -20.27 11.11 0.07
N GLU A 183 -21.25 11.35 0.94
CA GLU A 183 -22.19 10.30 1.40
C GLU A 183 -23.03 9.68 0.28
N ASP A 184 -23.38 10.49 -0.72
CA ASP A 184 -24.14 10.08 -1.91
C ASP A 184 -23.28 9.36 -2.96
N TRP A 185 -21.96 9.29 -2.76
CA TRP A 185 -21.08 8.61 -3.71
C TRP A 185 -21.26 7.09 -3.64
N GLU A 186 -21.33 6.49 -4.82
CA GLU A 186 -21.28 5.04 -4.99
C GLU A 186 -19.97 4.68 -5.70
N GLN A 187 -19.33 3.61 -5.24
CA GLN A 187 -18.11 3.12 -5.87
C GLN A 187 -18.41 2.75 -7.33
N PRO A 188 -17.68 3.31 -8.31
CA PRO A 188 -17.85 2.93 -9.70
C PRO A 188 -17.66 1.42 -9.90
N GLU A 189 -18.45 0.86 -10.81
CA GLU A 189 -18.30 -0.54 -11.17
C GLU A 189 -16.90 -0.83 -11.73
N SER A 190 -16.36 -2.02 -11.41
CA SER A 190 -15.11 -2.49 -11.98
C SER A 190 -15.36 -3.63 -12.97
N ASP A 191 -15.10 -3.35 -14.25
CA ASP A 191 -15.11 -4.37 -15.30
C ASP A 191 -14.01 -5.41 -15.09
N ILE A 192 -12.89 -4.99 -14.47
CA ILE A 192 -11.78 -5.89 -14.15
C ILE A 192 -12.25 -6.93 -13.15
N TRP A 193 -12.81 -6.54 -12.01
CA TRP A 193 -13.28 -7.48 -10.98
C TRP A 193 -14.50 -8.29 -11.43
N LYS A 194 -15.38 -7.74 -12.28
CA LYS A 194 -16.48 -8.50 -12.92
C LYS A 194 -15.99 -9.64 -13.80
N SER A 195 -14.78 -9.53 -14.36
CA SER A 195 -14.21 -10.59 -15.21
C SER A 195 -13.71 -11.80 -14.41
N LEU A 196 -13.45 -11.64 -13.11
CA LEU A 196 -12.98 -12.72 -12.22
C LEU A 196 -14.09 -13.73 -11.88
N THR A 197 -15.35 -13.29 -11.91
CA THR A 197 -16.52 -14.11 -11.56
C THR A 197 -17.15 -14.84 -12.76
N LYS A 198 -16.61 -14.65 -13.97
CA LYS A 198 -17.01 -15.35 -15.20
C LYS A 198 -16.11 -16.56 -15.44
#